data_AF-A0A948PY27-F1
#
_entry.id   AF-A0A948PY27-F1
#
_cell.length_a   1.000
_cell.length_b   1.000
_cell.length_c   1.000
_cell.angle_alpha   90.00
_cell.angle_beta   90.00
_cell.angle_gamma   90.00
#
_symmetry.space_group_name_H-M   'P 1'
#
loop_
_entity.id
_entity.type
_entity.pdbx_description
1 polymer ?
#
loop_
_entity_poly.entity_id
_entity_poly.type
_entity_poly.pdbx_seq_one_letter_code
_entity_poly.pdbx_strand_id
1 'polypeptide(L)'
;MYLGEGLLVDGKSFPMVGAFPVQFVLEKRPQGHGYTILEVIQENPYFPLGQVLKGHEFHYSRPQILKPEELKPVFKVRRGRGFDGQGDGLCTKNVLGTYTHLHSGGNPLWGEVFFRAALNAKVSQKKEFLD
;
A
#
# COMPACT_ATOMS: atom_id res chain seq x y z
N MET A 1 -4.94 -6.04 2.03
CA MET A 1 -5.97 -7.11 2.05
C MET A 1 -7.35 -6.58 2.43
N TYR A 2 -7.63 -6.26 3.71
CA TYR A 2 -8.98 -5.89 4.17
C TYR A 2 -9.61 -4.68 3.44
N LEU A 3 -8.77 -3.75 2.98
CA LEU A 3 -9.21 -2.58 2.21
C LEU A 3 -9.54 -2.88 0.73
N GLY A 4 -9.26 -4.08 0.24
CA GLY A 4 -9.63 -4.50 -1.12
C GLY A 4 -11.13 -4.81 -1.27
N GLU A 5 -11.54 -5.21 -2.47
CA GLU A 5 -12.94 -5.57 -2.80
C GLU A 5 -13.34 -6.92 -2.20
N GLY A 6 -12.40 -7.86 -2.11
CA GLY A 6 -12.69 -9.19 -1.60
C GLY A 6 -11.46 -10.02 -1.27
N LEU A 7 -11.71 -11.13 -0.58
CA LEU A 7 -10.71 -12.15 -0.26
C LEU A 7 -11.23 -13.53 -0.69
N LEU A 8 -10.47 -14.21 -1.54
CA LEU A 8 -10.71 -15.60 -1.93
C LEU A 8 -9.89 -16.52 -1.02
N VAL A 9 -10.58 -17.41 -0.30
CA VAL A 9 -9.96 -18.43 0.58
C VAL A 9 -10.55 -19.79 0.23
N ASP A 10 -9.70 -20.73 -0.18
CA ASP A 10 -10.10 -22.10 -0.55
C ASP A 10 -11.33 -22.15 -1.48
N GLY A 11 -11.35 -21.28 -2.50
CA GLY A 11 -12.43 -21.18 -3.48
C GLY A 11 -13.69 -20.43 -3.02
N LYS A 12 -13.74 -19.95 -1.77
CA LYS A 12 -14.83 -19.13 -1.24
C LYS A 12 -14.46 -17.66 -1.23
N SER A 13 -15.33 -16.82 -1.80
CA SER A 13 -15.14 -15.36 -1.84
C SER A 13 -15.83 -14.70 -0.64
N PHE A 14 -15.12 -13.78 0.01
CA PHE A 14 -15.62 -12.98 1.12
C PHE A 14 -15.52 -11.49 0.74
N PRO A 15 -16.62 -10.71 0.83
CA PRO A 15 -16.59 -9.28 0.57
C PRO A 15 -15.74 -8.56 1.63
N MET A 16 -15.07 -7.50 1.20
CA MET A 16 -14.20 -6.65 2.03
C MET A 16 -14.63 -5.18 1.90
N VAL A 17 -13.81 -4.22 2.34
CA VAL A 17 -14.22 -2.79 2.38
C VAL A 17 -14.44 -2.18 1.00
N GLY A 18 -13.68 -2.62 -0.02
CA GLY A 18 -13.76 -2.07 -1.38
C GLY A 18 -13.14 -0.68 -1.55
N ALA A 19 -12.23 -0.27 -0.66
CA ALA A 19 -11.53 1.02 -0.77
C ALA A 19 -10.45 1.00 -1.88
N PHE A 20 -9.88 -0.17 -2.17
CA PHE A 20 -8.99 -0.40 -3.30
C PHE A 20 -9.62 -1.40 -4.28
N PRO A 21 -9.50 -1.18 -5.60
CA PRO A 21 -10.06 -2.05 -6.64
C PRO A 21 -9.20 -3.31 -6.83
N VAL A 22 -8.98 -4.06 -5.75
CA VAL A 22 -8.15 -5.26 -5.72
C VAL A 22 -8.85 -6.35 -4.93
N GLN A 23 -8.98 -7.52 -5.54
CA GLN A 23 -9.28 -8.76 -4.83
C GLN A 23 -7.98 -9.44 -4.41
N PHE A 24 -7.99 -10.13 -3.28
CA PHE A 24 -6.84 -10.90 -2.81
C PHE A 24 -7.17 -12.39 -2.78
N VAL A 25 -6.20 -13.25 -3.08
CA VAL A 25 -6.28 -14.69 -2.88
C VAL A 25 -5.38 -15.07 -1.72
N LEU A 26 -5.87 -15.84 -0.75
CA LEU A 26 -5.05 -16.39 0.31
C LEU A 26 -4.46 -17.74 -0.15
N GLU A 27 -3.14 -17.78 -0.33
CA GLU A 27 -2.44 -18.97 -0.80
C GLU A 27 -1.99 -19.85 0.37
N LYS A 28 -1.71 -21.14 0.10
CA LYS A 28 -1.20 -22.08 1.12
C LYS A 28 0.29 -21.90 1.45
N ARG A 29 1.02 -21.19 0.59
CA ARG A 29 2.46 -20.93 0.73
C ARG A 29 2.73 -19.43 0.73
N PRO A 30 3.79 -18.96 1.44
CA PRO A 30 4.20 -17.56 1.39
C PRO A 30 4.39 -17.07 -0.04
N GLN A 31 3.89 -15.88 -0.33
CA GLN A 31 4.00 -15.19 -1.63
C GLN A 31 5.08 -14.12 -1.62
N GLY A 32 5.27 -13.46 -0.48
CA GLY A 32 6.41 -12.58 -0.20
C GLY A 32 6.94 -12.85 1.20
N HIS A 33 8.26 -12.91 1.33
CA HIS A 33 8.95 -13.08 2.61
C HIS A 33 10.37 -12.51 2.54
N GLY A 34 10.71 -11.63 3.48
CA GLY A 34 12.06 -11.10 3.67
C GLY A 34 12.16 -9.59 3.50
N TYR A 35 13.37 -9.09 3.26
CA TYR A 35 13.62 -7.65 3.16
C TYR A 35 13.09 -7.05 1.86
N THR A 36 12.46 -5.88 1.98
CA THR A 36 12.01 -5.08 0.85
C THR A 36 12.79 -3.77 0.74
N ILE A 37 13.00 -3.33 -0.50
CA ILE A 37 13.49 -2.00 -0.83
C ILE A 37 12.53 -1.43 -1.88
N LEU A 38 11.87 -0.33 -1.53
CA LEU A 38 10.90 0.34 -2.36
C LEU A 38 11.41 1.73 -2.75
N GLU A 39 11.03 2.21 -3.92
CA GLU A 39 11.24 3.59 -4.37
C GLU A 39 9.89 4.25 -4.64
N VAL A 40 9.69 5.46 -4.11
CA VAL A 40 8.47 6.23 -4.37
C VAL A 40 8.49 6.74 -5.81
N ILE A 41 7.50 6.34 -6.61
CA ILE A 41 7.39 6.70 -8.04
C ILE A 41 6.10 7.48 -8.37
N GLN A 42 5.22 7.67 -7.39
CA GLN A 42 4.01 8.49 -7.53
C GLN A 42 3.87 9.41 -6.32
N GLU A 43 3.24 10.57 -6.54
CA GLU A 43 2.87 11.48 -5.46
C GLU A 43 1.91 10.79 -4.49
N ASN A 44 2.15 11.00 -3.20
CA ASN A 44 1.33 10.48 -2.12
C ASN A 44 1.49 11.37 -0.87
N PRO A 45 0.56 11.32 0.10
CA PRO A 45 0.60 12.21 1.26
C PRO A 45 1.74 11.96 2.25
N TYR A 46 2.43 10.82 2.12
CA TYR A 46 3.39 10.33 3.12
C TYR A 46 4.82 10.56 2.64
N PHE A 47 5.29 9.83 1.64
CA PHE A 47 6.70 9.82 1.28
C PHE A 47 6.99 10.67 0.04
N PRO A 48 8.09 11.44 0.03
CA PRO A 48 8.46 12.25 -1.11
C PRO A 48 8.87 11.38 -2.30
N LEU A 49 8.65 11.88 -3.52
CA LEU A 49 9.02 11.20 -4.76
C LEU A 49 10.54 10.89 -4.77
N GLY A 50 10.90 9.70 -5.24
CA GLY A 50 12.29 9.22 -5.28
C GLY A 50 12.84 8.71 -3.94
N GLN A 51 12.11 8.87 -2.83
CA GLN A 51 12.54 8.34 -1.54
C GLN A 51 12.69 6.81 -1.61
N VAL A 52 13.77 6.30 -1.03
CA VAL A 52 13.97 4.86 -0.86
C VAL A 52 13.49 4.46 0.52
N LEU A 53 12.61 3.46 0.56
CA LEU A 53 12.04 2.91 1.77
C LEU A 53 12.55 1.49 1.98
N LYS A 54 12.96 1.18 3.22
CA LYS A 54 13.41 -0.17 3.60
C LYS A 54 12.44 -0.82 4.56
N GLY A 55 12.13 -2.09 4.33
CA GLY A 55 11.21 -2.80 5.20
C GLY A 55 11.37 -4.30 5.08
N HIS A 56 10.31 -4.98 5.44
CA HIS A 56 10.15 -6.40 5.20
C HIS A 56 8.73 -6.69 4.76
N GLU A 57 8.56 -7.83 4.11
CA GLU A 57 7.25 -8.37 3.76
C GLU A 57 7.14 -9.78 4.32
N PHE A 58 5.93 -10.15 4.70
CA PHE A 58 5.56 -11.52 5.01
C PHE A 58 4.07 -11.70 4.74
N HIS A 59 3.73 -12.24 3.59
CA HIS A 59 2.33 -12.43 3.20
C HIS A 59 2.13 -13.71 2.41
N TYR A 60 1.02 -14.36 2.72
CA TYR A 60 0.48 -15.51 1.98
C TYR A 60 -0.52 -15.08 0.93
N SER A 61 -1.03 -13.85 1.03
CA SER A 61 -1.96 -13.35 0.04
C SER A 61 -1.24 -12.85 -1.20
N ARG A 62 -1.91 -13.00 -2.34
CA ARG A 62 -1.52 -12.42 -3.61
C ARG A 62 -2.66 -11.54 -4.13
N PRO A 63 -2.38 -10.36 -4.69
CA PRO A 63 -3.39 -9.59 -5.39
C PRO A 63 -3.82 -10.34 -6.66
N GLN A 64 -5.13 -10.43 -6.86
CA GLN A 64 -5.75 -10.81 -8.12
C GLN A 64 -6.10 -9.53 -8.86
N ILE A 65 -5.22 -9.16 -9.78
CA ILE A 65 -5.33 -7.93 -10.57
C ILE A 65 -6.26 -8.22 -11.77
N LEU A 66 -7.54 -7.92 -11.61
CA LEU A 66 -8.54 -8.10 -12.67
C LEU A 66 -8.51 -6.95 -13.69
N LYS A 67 -8.09 -5.76 -13.25
CA LYS A 67 -8.05 -4.52 -14.04
C LYS A 67 -6.71 -3.80 -13.83
N PRO A 68 -5.63 -4.24 -14.47
CA PRO A 68 -4.29 -3.68 -14.27
C PRO A 68 -4.22 -2.16 -14.48
N GLU A 69 -5.01 -1.63 -15.41
CA GLU A 69 -5.09 -0.20 -15.75
C GLU A 69 -5.64 0.68 -14.62
N GLU A 70 -6.44 0.10 -13.72
CA GLU A 70 -6.97 0.81 -12.55
C GLU A 70 -5.95 0.81 -11.39
N LEU A 71 -4.89 0.00 -11.46
CA LEU A 71 -3.86 -0.08 -10.44
C LEU A 71 -2.69 0.83 -10.79
N LYS A 72 -2.47 1.83 -9.93
CA LYS A 72 -1.30 2.71 -9.99
C LYS A 72 -0.46 2.51 -8.75
N PRO A 73 0.54 1.61 -8.79
CA PRO A 73 1.44 1.41 -7.68
C PRO A 73 2.17 2.70 -7.32
N VAL A 74 2.22 3.01 -6.03
CA VAL A 74 2.91 4.20 -5.51
C VAL A 74 4.41 3.96 -5.41
N PHE A 75 4.78 2.69 -5.25
CA PHE A 75 6.15 2.26 -5.09
C PHE A 75 6.60 1.34 -6.23
N LYS A 76 7.83 1.56 -6.70
CA LYS A 76 8.59 0.59 -7.48
C LYS A 76 9.34 -0.33 -6.54
N VAL A 77 9.22 -1.63 -6.76
CA VAL A 77 9.96 -2.66 -6.03
C VAL A 77 11.39 -2.72 -6.57
N ARG A 78 12.38 -2.36 -5.74
CA ARG A 78 13.80 -2.57 -6.03
C ARG A 78 14.29 -3.92 -5.49
N ARG A 79 13.66 -4.41 -4.42
CA ARG A 79 13.87 -5.73 -3.81
C ARG A 79 12.60 -6.18 -3.08
N GLY A 80 12.27 -7.46 -3.17
CA GLY A 80 11.06 -8.04 -2.57
C GLY A 80 10.05 -8.48 -3.63
N ARG A 81 8.85 -8.84 -3.19
CA ARG A 81 7.72 -9.22 -4.03
C ARG A 81 6.74 -8.07 -4.18
N GLY A 82 6.30 -7.42 -3.10
CA GLY A 82 5.21 -6.46 -3.18
C GLY A 82 3.97 -7.09 -3.83
N PHE A 83 3.35 -6.38 -4.78
CA PHE A 83 2.16 -6.91 -5.48
C PHE A 83 2.54 -7.99 -6.51
N ASP A 84 3.57 -7.74 -7.32
CA ASP A 84 3.89 -8.56 -8.50
C ASP A 84 5.40 -8.71 -8.78
N GLY A 85 6.26 -8.12 -7.96
CA GLY A 85 7.71 -8.06 -8.11
C GLY A 85 8.22 -6.76 -8.76
N GLN A 86 7.32 -5.90 -9.24
CA GLN A 86 7.65 -4.64 -9.92
C GLN A 86 7.04 -3.44 -9.21
N GLY A 87 5.80 -3.55 -8.74
CA GLY A 87 5.07 -2.53 -8.02
C GLY A 87 4.60 -2.98 -6.63
N ASP A 88 4.45 -2.01 -5.73
CA ASP A 88 3.78 -2.20 -4.45
C ASP A 88 3.08 -0.90 -4.03
N GLY A 89 2.14 -1.01 -3.10
CA GLY A 89 1.45 0.14 -2.53
C GLY A 89 0.37 0.70 -3.45
N LEU A 90 -0.85 0.83 -2.94
CA LEU A 90 -1.89 1.66 -3.54
C LEU A 90 -2.19 2.83 -2.63
N CYS A 91 -2.40 4.01 -3.22
CA CYS A 91 -2.82 5.18 -2.49
C CYS A 91 -4.08 5.78 -3.11
N THR A 92 -5.09 6.00 -2.28
CA THR A 92 -6.32 6.70 -2.64
C THR A 92 -6.61 7.72 -1.56
N LYS A 93 -6.62 9.01 -1.93
CA LYS A 93 -6.67 10.12 -0.96
C LYS A 93 -5.56 9.96 0.10
N ASN A 94 -5.94 9.82 1.37
CA ASN A 94 -5.04 9.62 2.51
C ASN A 94 -5.01 8.17 3.00
N VAL A 95 -5.31 7.20 2.13
CA VAL A 95 -5.25 5.77 2.47
C VAL A 95 -4.15 5.15 1.64
N LEU A 96 -3.09 4.71 2.30
CA LEU A 96 -1.97 3.98 1.70
C LEU A 96 -1.99 2.52 2.19
N GLY A 97 -2.04 1.57 1.26
CA GLY A 97 -1.96 0.15 1.55
C GLY A 97 -0.83 -0.52 0.78
N THR A 98 0.14 -1.11 1.48
CA THR A 98 1.34 -1.77 0.92
C THR A 98 1.58 -3.10 1.63
N TYR A 99 2.21 -4.06 0.96
CA TYR A 99 2.69 -5.29 1.61
C TYR A 99 3.95 -5.07 2.46
N THR A 100 4.67 -3.98 2.22
CA THR A 100 5.88 -3.65 2.96
C THR A 100 5.53 -3.14 4.37
N HIS A 101 6.02 -3.86 5.36
CA HIS A 101 6.14 -3.41 6.74
C HIS A 101 7.38 -2.54 6.88
N LEU A 102 7.19 -1.23 6.95
CA LEU A 102 8.27 -0.27 7.06
C LEU A 102 9.01 -0.43 8.39
N HIS A 103 10.35 -0.44 8.33
CA HIS A 103 11.17 -0.44 9.53
C HIS A 103 11.37 1.00 10.03
N SER A 104 10.86 1.33 11.21
CA SER A 104 10.93 2.69 11.78
C SER A 104 12.37 3.20 11.91
N GLY A 105 13.30 2.37 12.40
CA GLY A 105 14.72 2.71 12.51
C GLY A 105 15.46 2.82 11.18
N GLY A 106 14.86 2.35 10.08
CA GLY A 106 15.44 2.43 8.73
C GLY A 106 14.87 3.57 7.90
N ASN A 107 13.81 4.23 8.37
CA ASN A 107 13.08 5.27 7.66
C ASN A 107 12.65 6.36 8.65
N PRO A 108 13.58 7.18 9.19
CA PRO A 108 13.29 8.11 10.29
C PRO A 108 12.13 9.08 10.00
N LEU A 109 11.86 9.36 8.71
CA LEU A 109 10.75 10.20 8.27
C LEU A 109 9.36 9.62 8.53
N TRP A 110 9.21 8.30 8.77
CA TRP A 110 7.90 7.63 8.84
C TRP A 110 6.90 8.34 9.77
N GLY A 111 7.35 8.79 10.94
CA GLY A 111 6.51 9.42 11.96
C GLY A 111 6.16 10.86 11.59
N GLU A 112 7.15 11.63 11.13
CA GLU A 112 6.94 13.01 10.68
C GLU A 112 5.94 13.06 9.52
N VAL A 113 6.11 12.19 8.52
CA VAL A 113 5.26 12.22 7.34
C VAL A 113 3.83 11.76 7.64
N PHE A 114 3.68 10.78 8.53
CA PHE A 114 2.37 10.35 8.99
C PHE A 114 1.64 11.48 9.74
N PHE A 115 2.34 12.15 10.65
CA PHE A 115 1.79 13.28 11.40
C PHE A 115 1.42 14.45 10.48
N ARG A 116 2.31 14.79 9.53
CA ARG A 116 2.05 15.84 8.54
C ARG A 116 0.84 15.52 7.66
N ALA A 117 0.68 14.28 7.21
CA ALA A 117 -0.50 13.85 6.46
C ALA A 117 -1.79 14.05 7.27
N ALA A 118 -1.77 13.70 8.56
CA ALA A 118 -2.91 13.91 9.47
C ALA A 118 -3.24 15.40 9.66
N LEU A 119 -2.23 16.26 9.85
CA LEU A 119 -2.43 17.71 9.95
C LEU A 119 -3.04 18.29 8.67
N ASN A 120 -2.51 17.91 7.51
CA ASN A 120 -3.00 18.39 6.22
C ASN A 120 -4.47 17.98 6.00
N ALA A 121 -4.83 16.74 6.35
CA ALA A 121 -6.21 16.27 6.26
C ALA A 121 -7.17 17.13 7.12
N LYS A 122 -6.75 17.50 8.34
CA LYS A 122 -7.54 18.38 9.23
C LYS A 122 -7.71 19.79 8.65
N VAL A 123 -6.67 20.34 8.02
CA VAL A 123 -6.73 21.68 7.40
C VAL A 123 -7.65 21.68 6.18
N SER A 124 -7.56 20.66 5.33
CA SER A 124 -8.41 20.56 4.14
C SER A 124 -9.90 20.45 4.49
N GLN A 125 -10.25 19.64 5.50
CA GLN A 125 -11.64 19.56 5.99
C GLN A 125 -12.17 20.90 6.50
N LYS A 126 -11.31 21.73 7.11
CA LYS A 126 -11.72 23.05 7.60
C LYS A 126 -11.97 24.05 6.46
N LYS A 127 -11.28 23.92 5.33
CA LYS A 127 -11.52 24.74 4.13
C LYS A 127 -12.82 24.36 3.45
N GLU A 128 -13.09 23.06 3.27
CA GLU A 128 -14.36 22.58 2.68
C GLU A 128 -15.62 22.95 3.50
N PHE A 129 -15.47 23.34 4.77
CA PHE A 129 -16.57 23.79 5.63
C PHE A 129 -16.80 25.31 5.63
N LEU A 130 -15.88 26.09 5.05
CA LEU A 130 -15.92 27.56 5.03
C LEU A 130 -16.25 28.13 3.64
N ASP A 131 -16.31 27.27 2.64
CA ASP A 131 -16.79 27.53 1.27
C ASP A 131 -18.20 26.92 1.08
#